data_AF-A0A4Q5XCN0-F1
#
_entry.id   AF-A0A4Q5XCN0-F1
#
_cell.length_a   1.000
_cell.length_b   1.000
_cell.length_c   1.000
_cell.angle_alpha   90.00
_cell.angle_beta   90.00
_cell.angle_gamma   90.00
#
_symmetry.space_group_name_H-M   'P 1'
#
loop_
_entity.id
_entity.type
_entity.pdbx_description
1 polymer ?
#
loop_
_entity_poly.entity_id
_entity_poly.type
_entity_poly.pdbx_seq_one_letter_code
_entity_poly.pdbx_strand_id
1 'polypeptide(L)'
;MPHDGPLPLDALRDLIALCRAFYVTFRSLGQGYDEQLTQLTAIGAKLSRALEKAEKGGPGTWNHRTAWLLAEEATLELGRAVDVYLPAKALITASGERLLKKR
;
A
#
# COMPACT_ATOMS: atom_id res chain seq x y z
N MET A 1 7.83 20.76 11.67
CA MET A 1 6.85 20.61 10.58
C MET A 1 6.35 19.16 10.58
N PRO A 2 5.22 18.79 9.97
CA PRO A 2 5.02 17.37 9.69
C PRO A 2 6.27 16.86 8.95
N HIS A 3 6.78 15.68 9.33
CA HIS A 3 7.95 15.00 8.74
C HIS A 3 9.37 15.39 9.22
N ASP A 4 9.50 16.01 10.39
CA ASP A 4 10.83 16.29 10.97
C ASP A 4 11.59 15.00 11.35
N GLY A 5 10.87 13.90 11.61
CA GLY A 5 11.41 12.57 11.91
C GLY A 5 11.43 11.63 10.70
N PRO A 6 12.17 10.50 10.79
CA PRO A 6 12.23 9.50 9.73
C PRO A 6 10.83 8.95 9.40
N LEU A 7 10.62 8.59 8.13
CA LEU A 7 9.39 7.90 7.71
C LEU A 7 9.30 6.54 8.45
N PRO A 8 8.17 6.22 9.12
CA PRO A 8 8.02 4.96 9.82
C PRO A 8 7.94 3.80 8.83
N LEU A 9 9.08 3.10 8.65
CA LEU A 9 9.21 2.06 7.63
C LEU A 9 8.27 0.88 7.85
N ASP A 10 8.00 0.52 9.10
CA ASP A 10 7.10 -0.60 9.42
C ASP A 10 5.66 -0.30 9.03
N ALA A 11 5.16 0.90 9.35
CA ALA A 11 3.85 1.35 8.89
C ALA A 11 3.75 1.39 7.36
N LEU A 12 4.81 1.81 6.67
CA LEU A 12 4.84 1.80 5.21
C LEU A 12 4.81 0.37 4.64
N ARG A 13 5.53 -0.58 5.26
CA ARG A 13 5.50 -2.00 4.88
C ARG A 13 4.12 -2.61 5.12
N ASP A 14 3.44 -2.23 6.20
CA ASP A 14 2.07 -2.65 6.47
C ASP A 14 1.10 -2.16 5.39
N LEU A 15 1.22 -0.90 4.96
CA LEU A 15 0.42 -0.36 3.86
C LEU A 15 0.69 -1.09 2.53
N ILE A 16 1.94 -1.44 2.24
CA ILE A 16 2.29 -2.27 1.07
C ILE A 16 1.64 -3.65 1.19
N ALA A 17 1.67 -4.26 2.38
CA ALA A 17 1.06 -5.56 2.63
C ALA A 17 -0.47 -5.51 2.44
N LEU A 18 -1.13 -4.48 2.97
CA LEU A 18 -2.55 -4.22 2.78
C LEU A 18 -2.91 -4.06 1.30
N CYS A 19 -2.19 -3.20 0.57
CA CYS A 19 -2.40 -2.99 -0.86
C CYS A 19 -2.30 -4.30 -1.66
N ARG A 20 -1.33 -5.15 -1.33
CA ARG A 20 -1.19 -6.49 -1.93
C ARG A 20 -2.35 -7.42 -1.57
N ALA A 21 -2.84 -7.37 -0.34
CA ALA A 21 -3.97 -8.18 0.10
C ALA A 21 -5.27 -7.76 -0.61
N PHE A 22 -5.52 -6.45 -0.77
CA PHE A 22 -6.63 -5.94 -1.58
C PHE A 22 -6.53 -6.41 -3.03
N TYR A 23 -5.37 -6.27 -3.66
CA TYR A 23 -5.17 -6.69 -5.04
C TYR A 23 -5.51 -8.17 -5.24
N VAL A 24 -5.02 -9.05 -4.35
CA VAL A 24 -5.33 -10.48 -4.40
C VAL A 24 -6.82 -10.73 -4.20
N THR A 25 -7.47 -10.00 -3.30
CA THR A 25 -8.91 -10.12 -3.04
C THR A 25 -9.71 -9.78 -4.29
N PHE A 26 -9.49 -8.60 -4.89
CA PHE A 26 -10.18 -8.21 -6.12
C PHE A 26 -9.92 -9.16 -7.28
N ARG A 27 -8.67 -9.62 -7.42
CA ARG A 27 -8.32 -10.59 -8.46
C ARG A 27 -9.06 -11.92 -8.28
N SER A 28 -9.35 -12.32 -7.04
CA SER A 28 -10.11 -13.54 -6.74
C SER A 28 -11.61 -13.41 -7.03
N LEU A 29 -12.16 -12.19 -7.00
CA LEU A 29 -13.56 -11.93 -7.31
C LEU A 29 -13.88 -12.04 -8.82
N GLY A 30 -12.85 -12.02 -9.67
CA GLY A 30 -12.98 -12.24 -11.12
C GLY A 30 -13.21 -10.95 -11.91
N GLN A 31 -14.00 -11.04 -12.97
CA GLN A 31 -14.23 -9.94 -13.92
C GLN A 31 -14.98 -8.76 -13.28
N GLY A 32 -14.75 -7.55 -13.81
CA GLY A 32 -15.43 -6.32 -13.36
C GLY A 32 -14.64 -5.47 -12.36
N TYR A 33 -13.40 -5.85 -12.04
CA TYR A 33 -12.52 -5.14 -11.11
C TYR A 33 -11.22 -4.61 -11.73
N ASP A 34 -11.15 -4.50 -13.05
CA ASP A 34 -9.92 -4.13 -13.77
C ASP A 34 -9.41 -2.73 -13.40
N GLU A 35 -10.32 -1.80 -13.14
CA GLU A 35 -10.00 -0.45 -12.69
C GLU A 35 -9.37 -0.47 -11.28
N GLN A 36 -9.96 -1.21 -10.35
CA GLN A 36 -9.46 -1.37 -8.98
C GLN A 36 -8.10 -2.07 -8.97
N LEU A 37 -7.92 -3.10 -9.81
CA LEU A 37 -6.63 -3.79 -9.95
C LEU A 37 -5.55 -2.87 -10.52
N THR A 38 -5.89 -2.04 -11.51
CA THR A 38 -4.98 -1.04 -12.08
C THR A 38 -4.61 0.02 -11.03
N GLN A 39 -5.60 0.54 -10.32
CA GLN A 39 -5.41 1.53 -9.25
C GLN A 39 -4.52 0.98 -8.13
N LEU A 40 -4.80 -0.23 -7.62
CA LEU A 40 -4.00 -0.87 -6.58
C LEU A 40 -2.58 -1.17 -7.04
N THR A 41 -2.37 -1.46 -8.32
CA THR A 41 -1.02 -1.62 -8.89
C THR A 41 -0.24 -0.31 -8.84
N ALA A 42 -0.88 0.80 -9.23
CA ALA A 42 -0.27 2.13 -9.18
C ALA A 42 0.06 2.57 -7.74
N ILE A 43 -0.88 2.37 -6.81
CA ILE A 43 -0.69 2.66 -5.38
C ILE A 43 0.46 1.83 -4.81
N GLY A 44 0.48 0.53 -5.07
CA GLY A 44 1.54 -0.37 -4.60
C GLY A 44 2.93 0.01 -5.11
N ALA A 45 3.03 0.45 -6.37
CA ALA A 45 4.27 0.97 -6.94
C ALA A 45 4.71 2.28 -6.26
N LYS A 46 3.77 3.19 -5.98
CA LYS A 46 4.04 4.45 -5.28
C LYS A 46 4.56 4.21 -3.86
N LEU A 47 3.92 3.33 -3.09
CA LEU A 47 4.36 2.93 -1.74
C LEU A 47 5.75 2.26 -1.76
N SER A 48 5.99 1.38 -2.73
CA SER A 48 7.29 0.70 -2.87
C SER A 48 8.42 1.69 -3.18
N ARG A 49 8.14 2.71 -4.02
CA ARG A 49 9.10 3.78 -4.32
C ARG A 49 9.35 4.68 -3.11
N ALA A 50 8.31 4.96 -2.31
CA ALA A 50 8.48 5.67 -1.04
C ALA A 50 9.42 4.92 -0.09
N LEU A 51 9.27 3.59 0.01
CA LEU A 51 10.11 2.73 0.86
C LEU A 51 11.56 2.77 0.40
N GLU A 52 11.81 2.60 -0.90
CA GLU A 52 13.16 2.68 -1.48
C GLU A 52 13.81 4.04 -1.18
N LYS A 53 13.05 5.13 -1.26
CA LYS A 53 13.55 6.49 -0.98
C LYS A 53 13.86 6.70 0.50
N ALA A 54 13.01 6.18 1.39
CA ALA A 54 13.23 6.26 2.83
C ALA A 54 14.43 5.43 3.28
N GLU A 55 14.65 4.25 2.71
CA GLU A 55 15.81 3.40 3.02
C GLU A 55 17.14 4.02 2.53
N LYS A 56 17.10 4.83 1.46
CA LYS A 56 18.28 5.48 0.86
C LYS A 56 18.55 6.91 1.36
N GLY A 57 17.69 7.49 2.20
CA GLY A 57 17.74 8.91 2.55
C GLY A 57 17.51 9.18 4.03
N GLY A 58 18.37 10.00 4.64
CA GLY A 58 18.18 10.50 6.00
C GLY A 58 17.36 11.78 6.07
N PRO A 59 16.90 12.21 7.27
CA PRO A 59 16.17 13.46 7.47
C PRO A 59 16.85 14.67 6.80
N GLY A 60 16.04 15.59 6.26
CA GLY A 60 16.53 16.79 5.57
C GLY A 60 17.01 16.58 4.12
N THR A 61 17.13 15.33 3.65
CA THR A 61 17.51 15.05 2.26
C THR A 61 16.35 15.21 1.27
N TRP A 62 16.67 15.32 -0.03
CA TRP A 62 15.66 15.26 -1.09
C TRP A 62 14.89 13.92 -1.09
N ASN A 63 15.60 12.81 -0.86
CA ASN A 63 14.99 11.49 -0.77
C ASN A 63 13.99 11.41 0.39
N HIS A 64 14.31 11.99 1.55
CA HIS A 64 13.40 12.05 2.70
C HIS A 64 12.09 12.78 2.37
N ARG A 65 12.17 13.98 1.79
CA ARG A 65 10.98 14.75 1.40
C ARG A 65 10.14 14.02 0.35
N THR A 66 10.81 13.39 -0.63
CA THR A 66 10.14 12.62 -1.68
C THR A 66 9.47 11.37 -1.12
N ALA A 67 10.11 10.68 -0.17
CA ALA A 67 9.56 9.49 0.47
C ALA A 67 8.26 9.81 1.21
N TRP A 68 8.24 10.89 1.98
CA TRP A 68 7.05 11.37 2.67
C TRP A 68 5.93 11.73 1.70
N LEU A 69 6.22 12.54 0.68
CA LEU A 69 5.23 12.93 -0.33
C LEU A 69 4.57 11.69 -0.99
N LEU A 70 5.39 10.74 -1.45
CA LEU A 70 4.88 9.53 -2.09
C LEU A 70 4.07 8.66 -1.12
N ALA A 71 4.49 8.54 0.14
CA ALA A 71 3.80 7.77 1.15
C ALA A 71 2.44 8.38 1.49
N GLU A 72 2.35 9.70 1.67
CA GLU A 72 1.11 10.39 1.97
C GLU A 72 0.10 10.30 0.84
N GLU A 73 0.52 10.61 -0.39
CA GLU A 73 -0.34 10.50 -1.57
C GLU A 73 -0.88 9.08 -1.74
N ALA A 74 0.00 8.07 -1.65
CA ALA A 74 -0.41 6.69 -1.80
C ALA A 74 -1.35 6.23 -0.67
N THR A 75 -1.14 6.72 0.56
CA THR A 75 -1.99 6.40 1.72
C THR A 75 -3.39 6.99 1.51
N LEU A 76 -3.49 8.23 1.04
CA LEU A 76 -4.76 8.87 0.73
C LEU A 76 -5.49 8.15 -0.41
N GLU A 77 -4.77 7.79 -1.48
CA GLU A 77 -5.31 7.03 -2.60
C GLU A 77 -5.81 5.64 -2.16
N LEU A 78 -5.04 4.95 -1.32
CA LEU A 78 -5.43 3.66 -0.75
C LEU A 78 -6.67 3.79 0.13
N GLY A 79 -6.74 4.79 1.00
CA GLY A 79 -7.90 5.04 1.85
C GLY A 79 -9.18 5.21 1.03
N ARG A 80 -9.13 5.99 -0.06
CA ARG A 80 -10.27 6.17 -0.98
C ARG A 80 -10.64 4.87 -1.70
N ALA A 81 -9.66 4.06 -2.09
CA ALA A 81 -9.90 2.77 -2.74
C ALA A 81 -10.51 1.73 -1.79
N VAL A 82 -10.21 1.79 -0.49
CA VAL A 82 -10.76 0.83 0.48
C VAL A 82 -12.18 1.20 0.91
N ASP A 83 -12.41 2.49 1.19
CA ASP A 83 -13.70 3.01 1.68
C ASP A 83 -14.86 2.73 0.72
N VAL A 84 -14.59 2.75 -0.59
CA VAL A 84 -15.62 2.56 -1.61
C VAL A 84 -15.99 1.09 -1.84
N TYR A 85 -15.10 0.13 -1.53
CA TYR A 85 -15.20 -1.20 -2.15
C TYR A 85 -15.08 -2.42 -1.21
N LEU A 86 -14.67 -2.32 0.06
CA LEU A 86 -14.43 -3.54 0.87
C LEU A 86 -14.88 -3.52 2.35
N PRO A 87 -15.70 -4.52 2.76
CA PRO A 87 -15.79 -4.91 4.16
C PRO A 87 -14.49 -5.62 4.60
N ALA A 88 -13.96 -5.26 5.77
CA ALA A 88 -12.72 -5.81 6.34
C ALA A 88 -12.65 -7.36 6.38
N LYS A 89 -13.81 -8.04 6.43
CA LYS A 89 -13.90 -9.51 6.41
C LYS A 89 -13.31 -10.13 5.13
N ALA A 90 -13.56 -9.55 3.96
CA ALA A 90 -13.06 -10.10 2.69
C ALA A 90 -11.52 -10.02 2.61
N LEU A 91 -10.94 -8.94 3.11
CA LEU A 91 -9.49 -8.76 3.22
C LEU A 91 -8.83 -9.82 4.13
N ILE A 92 -9.46 -10.10 5.28
CA ILE A 92 -8.96 -11.09 6.25
C ILE A 92 -8.99 -12.49 5.63
N THR A 93 -10.09 -12.87 4.96
CA THR A 93 -10.22 -14.18 4.30
C THR A 93 -9.13 -14.39 3.24
N ALA A 94 -8.95 -13.43 2.33
CA ALA A 94 -7.95 -13.54 1.26
C ALA A 94 -6.51 -13.60 1.81
N SER A 95 -6.24 -12.87 2.90
CA SER A 95 -4.94 -12.92 3.59
C SER A 95 -4.70 -14.28 4.24
N GLY A 96 -5.72 -14.88 4.86
CA GLY A 96 -5.68 -16.22 5.44
C GLY A 96 -5.43 -17.31 4.40
N GLU A 97 -6.07 -17.26 3.23
CA GLU A 97 -5.85 -18.23 2.15
C GLU A 97 -4.40 -18.29 1.66
N ARG A 98 -3.70 -17.14 1.63
CA ARG A 98 -2.27 -17.10 1.25
C ARG A 98 -1.37 -17.80 2.26
N LEU A 99 -1.71 -17.78 3.55
CA LEU A 99 -1.00 -18.54 4.58
C LEU A 99 -1.20 -20.04 4.38
N LEU A 100 -2.42 -20.45 4.01
CA LEU A 100 -2.79 -21.85 3.83
C LEU A 100 -2.27 -22.47 2.53
N LYS A 101 -2.17 -21.70 1.43
CA LYS A 101 -1.60 -22.14 0.14
C LYS A 101 -0.08 -22.32 0.14
N LYS A 102 0.62 -21.81 1.16
CA LYS A 102 2.08 -21.96 1.30
C LYS A 102 2.51 -23.19 2.12
N ARG A 103 1.58 -24.08 2.45
CA ARG A 103 1.87 -25.41 3.02
C ARG A 103 1.91 -26.48 1.95
#